data_AF-A0A651FDK9-F1
#
_entry.id   AF-A0A651FDK9-F1
#
_cell.length_a   1.000
_cell.length_b   1.000
_cell.length_c   1.000
_cell.angle_alpha   90.00
_cell.angle_beta   90.00
_cell.angle_gamma   90.00
#
_symmetry.space_group_name_H-M   'P 1'
#
loop_
_entity.id
_entity.type
_entity.pdbx_description
1 polymer ?
#
loop_
_entity_poly.entity_id
_entity_poly.type
_entity_poly.pdbx_seq_one_letter_code
_entity_poly.pdbx_strand_id
1 'polypeptide(L)' 'MEGVEKGIEKGIEIGIEKGIEKGIEKTKVEFIVSAYSKGIDLPTIAELVSLTESNVTSILKENGLM' A
#
# COMPACT_ATOMS: atom_id res chain seq x y z
N MET A 1 37.60 -10.35 6.08
CA MET A 1 36.80 -9.21 5.57
C MET A 1 35.37 -9.61 5.19
N GLU A 2 35.02 -10.90 5.17
CA GLU A 2 33.68 -11.41 4.76
C GLU A 2 32.47 -10.99 5.63
N GLY A 3 32.69 -10.44 6.83
CA GLY A 3 31.60 -10.01 7.71
C GLY A 3 30.89 -8.73 7.25
N VAL A 4 31.59 -7.88 6.49
CA VAL A 4 31.07 -6.58 6.04
C VAL A 4 30.17 -6.75 4.81
N GLU A 5 30.57 -7.59 3.86
CA GLU A 5 29.77 -7.89 2.66
C GLU A 5 28.43 -8.52 3.02
N LYS A 6 28.42 -9.53 3.90
CA LYS A 6 27.18 -10.18 4.37
C LYS A 6 26.25 -9.24 5.16
N GLY A 7 26.79 -8.24 5.85
CA GLY A 7 26.01 -7.24 6.57
C GLY A 7 25.32 -6.24 5.63
N ILE A 8 26.01 -5.84 4.56
CA ILE A 8 25.49 -4.89 3.56
C ILE A 8 24.40 -5.55 2.71
N GLU A 9 24.62 -6.79 2.24
CA GLU A 9 23.62 -7.53 1.45
C GLU A 9 22.29 -7.69 2.20
N LYS A 10 22.33 -8.16 3.46
CA LYS A 10 21.13 -8.29 4.29
C LYS A 10 20.45 -6.96 4.60
N GLY A 11 21.23 -5.90 4.80
CA GLY A 11 20.68 -4.57 5.06
C GLY A 11 19.94 -3.98 3.86
N ILE A 12 20.49 -4.16 2.66
CA ILE A 12 19.88 -3.69 1.40
C ILE A 12 18.64 -4.52 1.08
N GLU A 13 18.70 -5.84 1.20
CA GLU A 13 17.56 -6.73 0.91
C GLU A 13 16.36 -6.41 1.82
N ILE A 14 16.58 -6.34 3.14
CA ILE A 14 15.51 -5.99 4.11
C ILE A 14 15.00 -4.56 3.90
N GLY A 15 15.89 -3.62 3.54
CA GLY A 15 15.53 -2.23 3.30
C GLY A 15 14.68 -2.05 2.04
N ILE A 16 15.04 -2.73 0.95
CA ILE A 16 14.31 -2.72 -0.32
C ILE A 16 12.97 -3.43 -0.15
N GLU A 17 12.94 -4.62 0.45
CA GLU A 17 11.72 -5.41 0.60
C GLU A 17 10.68 -4.65 1.46
N LYS A 18 11.09 -4.14 2.63
CA LYS A 18 10.21 -3.31 3.48
C LYS A 18 9.84 -1.97 2.84
N GLY A 19 10.73 -1.39 2.05
CA GLY A 19 10.49 -0.12 1.34
C GLY A 19 9.48 -0.28 0.21
N ILE A 20 9.62 -1.34 -0.58
CA ILE A 20 8.71 -1.70 -1.68
C ILE A 20 7.36 -2.11 -1.13
N GLU A 21 7.30 -2.97 -0.12
CA GLU A 21 6.04 -3.46 0.46
C GLU A 21 5.22 -2.32 1.08
N LYS A 22 5.86 -1.47 1.90
CA LYS A 22 5.22 -0.26 2.46
C LYS A 22 4.87 0.78 1.39
N GLY A 23 5.69 0.92 0.35
CA GLY A 23 5.43 1.85 -0.76
C GLY A 23 4.22 1.43 -1.59
N ILE A 24 4.10 0.12 -1.90
CA ILE A 24 3.00 -0.46 -2.66
C ILE A 24 1.69 -0.36 -1.87
N GLU A 25 1.68 -0.68 -0.57
CA GLU A 25 0.48 -0.53 0.26
C GLU A 25 0.05 0.93 0.42
N LYS A 26 1.00 1.83 0.70
CA LYS A 26 0.69 3.25 0.90
C LYS A 26 0.10 3.90 -0.35
N THR A 27 0.61 3.55 -1.54
CA THR A 27 0.10 4.08 -2.82
C THR A 27 -1.34 3.65 -3.07
N LYS A 28 -1.69 2.40 -2.75
CA LYS A 28 -3.06 1.91 -2.91
C LYS A 28 -4.03 2.62 -1.96
N VAL A 29 -3.64 2.80 -0.69
CA VAL A 29 -4.46 3.51 0.30
C VAL A 29 -4.70 4.96 -0.11
N GLU A 30 -3.65 5.69 -0.49
CA GLU A 30 -3.77 7.08 -0.94
C GLU A 30 -4.66 7.21 -2.19
N PHE A 31 -4.53 6.28 -3.14
CA PHE A 31 -5.40 6.23 -4.31
C PHE A 31 -6.86 6.02 -3.93
N ILE A 32 -7.17 5.05 -3.06
CA ILE A 32 -8.53 4.74 -2.59
C ILE A 32 -9.16 5.97 -1.92
N VAL A 33 -8.44 6.60 -0.99
CA VAL A 33 -8.88 7.79 -0.26
C VAL A 33 -9.16 8.95 -1.22
N SER A 34 -8.24 9.21 -2.15
CA SER A 34 -8.37 10.29 -3.14
C SER A 34 -9.51 10.05 -4.13
N ALA A 35 -9.66 8.82 -4.62
CA ALA A 35 -10.72 8.43 -5.55
C ALA A 35 -12.11 8.58 -4.90
N TYR A 36 -12.27 8.08 -3.67
CA TYR A 36 -13.52 8.21 -2.91
C TYR A 36 -13.87 9.69 -2.65
N SER A 37 -12.87 10.50 -2.25
CA SER A 37 -13.06 11.94 -2.02
C SER A 37 -13.45 12.72 -3.29
N LYS A 38 -13.19 12.16 -4.48
CA LYS A 38 -13.61 12.71 -5.77
C LYS A 38 -15.00 12.22 -6.22
N GLY A 39 -15.67 11.41 -5.40
CA GLY A 39 -17.00 10.88 -5.69
C GLY A 39 -17.01 9.65 -6.61
N ILE A 40 -15.87 8.97 -6.77
CA ILE A 40 -15.81 7.67 -7.47
C ILE A 40 -16.45 6.61 -6.57
N ASP A 41 -17.29 5.76 -7.15
CA ASP A 41 -17.99 4.70 -6.42
C ASP A 41 -17.06 3.55 -6.00
N LEU A 42 -17.45 2.86 -4.92
CA LEU A 42 -16.68 1.76 -4.34
C LEU A 42 -16.39 0.61 -5.33
N PRO A 43 -17.37 0.12 -6.12
CA PRO A 43 -17.11 -0.90 -7.13
C PRO A 43 -16.00 -0.50 -8.12
N THR A 44 -16.07 0.71 -8.66
CA THR A 44 -15.04 1.23 -9.59
C THR A 44 -13.66 1.32 -8.92
N ILE A 45 -13.59 1.82 -7.68
CA ILE A 45 -12.31 1.90 -6.94
C ILE A 45 -11.74 0.51 -6.73
N ALA A 46 -12.56 -0.45 -6.28
CA ALA A 46 -12.17 -1.82 -6.00
C ALA A 46 -11.57 -2.49 -7.25
N GLU A 47 -12.21 -2.31 -8.41
CA GLU A 47 -11.69 -2.79 -9.69
C GLU A 47 -10.32 -2.18 -10.03
N LEU A 48 -10.17 -0.85 -9.92
CA LEU A 48 -8.96 -0.12 -10.27
C LEU A 48 -7.74 -0.50 -9.44
N VAL A 49 -7.92 -0.86 -8.16
CA VAL A 49 -6.83 -1.31 -7.28
C VAL A 49 -6.72 -2.83 -7.15
N SER A 50 -7.58 -3.56 -7.87
CA SER A 50 -7.72 -5.02 -7.80
C SER A 50 -7.92 -5.52 -6.36
N LEU A 51 -8.81 -4.86 -5.63
CA LEU A 51 -9.26 -5.25 -4.29
C LEU A 51 -10.76 -5.56 -4.30
N THR A 52 -11.28 -6.09 -3.19
CA THR A 52 -12.72 -6.21 -2.99
C THR A 52 -13.30 -4.91 -2.43
N GLU A 53 -14.59 -4.65 -2.67
CA GLU A 53 -15.31 -3.52 -2.04
C GLU A 53 -15.20 -3.54 -0.51
N SER A 54 -15.15 -4.74 0.10
CA SER A 54 -14.95 -4.88 1.55
C SER A 54 -13.60 -4.35 2.00
N ASN A 55 -12.53 -4.61 1.25
CA ASN A 55 -11.20 -4.10 1.60
C ASN A 55 -11.13 -2.58 1.43
N VAL A 56 -11.70 -2.07 0.34
CA VAL A 56 -11.84 -0.61 0.10
C VAL A 56 -12.60 0.04 1.26
N THR A 57 -13.71 -0.57 1.69
CA THR A 57 -14.52 -0.07 2.82
C THR A 57 -13.73 -0.05 4.13
N SER A 58 -12.96 -1.10 4.45
CA SER A 58 -12.13 -1.13 5.66
C SER A 58 -11.10 0.00 5.64
N ILE A 59 -10.44 0.21 4.51
CA ILE A 59 -9.46 1.29 4.34
C ILE A 59 -10.12 2.66 4.54
N LEU A 60 -11.31 2.89 3.96
CA LEU A 60 -12.04 4.16 4.13
C LEU A 60 -12.45 4.40 5.59
N LYS A 61 -12.88 3.36 6.33
CA LYS A 61 -13.20 3.43 7.76
C LYS A 61 -11.99 3.76 8.62
N GLU A 62 -10.86 3.10 8.36
CA GLU A 62 -9.58 3.38 9.05
C GLU A 62 -9.11 4.83 8.83
N ASN A 63 -9.50 5.43 7.70
CA ASN A 63 -9.21 6.83 7.36
C ASN A 63 -10.35 7.81 7.71
N GLY A 64 -11.42 7.35 8.38
CA GLY A 64 -12.51 8.21 8.86
C GLY A 64 -13.40 8.81 7.77
N LEU A 65 -13.42 8.21 6.58
CA LEU A 65 -14.26 8.64 5.46
C LEU A 65 -15.62 7.94 5.41
N MET A 66 -15.80 6.88 6.21
CA MET A 66 -17.02 6.07 6.33
C MET A 66 -17.21 5.56 7.77
#